data_AF-A1TQ35-F1
#
_entry.id   AF-A1TQ35-F1
#
_cell.length_a   1.000
_cell.length_b   1.000
_cell.length_c   1.000
_cell.angle_alpha   90.00
_cell.angle_beta   90.00
_cell.angle_gamma   90.00
#
_symmetry.space_group_name_H-M   'P 1'
#
loop_
_entity.id
_entity.type
_entity.pdbx_description
1 polymer ?
#
loop_
_entity_poly.entity_id
_entity_poly.type
_entity_poly.pdbx_seq_one_letter_code
_entity_poly.pdbx_strand_id
1 'polypeptide(L)'
;MSRLSPILAALLTIACLPLAQAQGASEFNKEAIRSTGEAAAMAFVCGKLNQAQVDAHKEKTRRLYLADGVSQATFDTLYAEGFKDVQAKAKANHVQAGSPQCQLPVPGAGKPD
;
A
#
# COMPACT_ATOMS: atom_id res chain seq x y z
N MET A 1 0.96 -55.89 29.43
CA MET A 1 0.06 -54.72 29.27
C MET A 1 0.92 -53.48 29.31
N SER A 2 1.20 -52.91 28.13
CA SER A 2 2.18 -51.84 27.94
C SER A 2 1.74 -50.55 28.62
N ARG A 3 2.61 -50.00 29.47
CA ARG A 3 2.49 -48.64 30.00
C ARG A 3 2.82 -47.69 28.85
N LEU A 4 1.83 -46.94 28.38
CA LEU A 4 2.07 -45.83 27.44
C LEU A 4 2.95 -44.79 28.17
N SER A 5 4.13 -44.54 27.61
CA SER A 5 5.08 -43.55 28.13
C SER A 5 4.47 -42.15 28.13
N PRO A 6 4.68 -41.33 29.20
CA PRO A 6 4.15 -39.97 29.30
C PRO A 6 4.67 -39.02 28.20
N ILE A 7 5.68 -39.47 27.44
CA ILE A 7 6.25 -38.77 26.29
C ILE A 7 5.26 -38.67 25.12
N LEU A 8 4.32 -39.62 24.98
CA LEU A 8 3.33 -39.60 23.90
C LEU A 8 2.19 -38.59 24.13
N ALA A 9 1.93 -38.20 25.39
CA ALA A 9 0.92 -37.20 25.71
C ALA A 9 1.39 -35.76 25.45
N ALA A 10 2.70 -35.52 25.42
CA ALA A 10 3.29 -34.19 25.21
C ALA A 10 3.49 -33.81 23.73
N LEU A 11 3.32 -34.76 22.80
CA LEU A 11 3.54 -34.55 21.36
C LEU A 11 2.28 -34.15 20.58
N LEU A 12 1.10 -34.18 21.21
CA LEU A 12 -0.18 -33.80 20.58
C LEU A 12 -0.57 -32.33 20.79
N THR A 13 0.22 -31.54 21.51
CA THR A 13 0.03 -30.10 21.69
C THR A 13 0.94 -29.25 20.79
N ILE A 14 1.55 -29.85 19.77
CA ILE A 14 2.30 -29.09 18.77
C ILE A 14 1.30 -28.50 17.78
N ALA A 15 1.02 -27.22 18.01
CA ALA A 15 0.73 -26.23 17.01
C ALA A 15 -0.56 -26.43 16.19
N CYS A 16 -1.70 -26.26 16.85
CA CYS A 16 -2.78 -25.49 16.23
C CYS A 16 -2.36 -24.00 16.23
N LEU A 17 -1.29 -23.69 15.51
CA LEU A 17 -1.03 -22.30 15.13
C LEU A 17 -2.17 -21.94 14.18
N PRO A 18 -2.93 -20.88 14.45
CA PRO A 18 -3.73 -20.31 13.39
C PRO A 18 -2.73 -19.82 12.33
N LEU A 19 -2.58 -20.59 11.26
CA LEU A 19 -2.05 -20.16 9.96
C LEU A 19 -2.95 -19.09 9.32
N ALA A 20 -3.93 -18.57 10.04
CA ALA A 20 -4.68 -17.38 9.71
C ALA A 20 -3.89 -16.17 10.21
N GLN A 21 -3.10 -15.53 9.33
CA GLN A 21 -2.95 -14.06 9.20
C GLN A 21 -1.66 -13.59 8.50
N ALA A 22 -0.71 -14.48 8.18
CA ALA A 22 0.49 -14.05 7.43
C ALA A 22 0.20 -13.66 5.96
N GLN A 23 -1.01 -13.86 5.47
CA GLN A 23 -1.43 -13.51 4.11
C GLN A 23 -1.81 -12.02 3.96
N GLY A 24 -1.99 -11.30 5.07
CA GLY A 24 -2.57 -9.96 5.09
C GLY A 24 -1.80 -8.90 4.32
N ALA A 25 -0.47 -9.01 4.25
CA ALA A 25 0.36 -8.15 3.42
C ALA A 25 1.26 -9.02 2.53
N SER A 26 0.65 -9.66 1.53
CA SER A 26 1.41 -10.20 0.40
C SER A 26 2.35 -9.11 -0.14
N GLU A 27 3.51 -9.48 -0.69
CA GLU A 27 4.42 -8.49 -1.30
C GLU A 27 3.71 -7.65 -2.37
N PHE A 28 2.72 -8.24 -3.05
CA PHE A 28 1.82 -7.53 -3.96
C PHE A 28 1.01 -6.43 -3.25
N ASN A 29 0.36 -6.74 -2.12
CA ASN A 29 -0.38 -5.73 -1.34
C ASN A 29 0.55 -4.61 -0.87
N LYS A 30 1.80 -4.93 -0.49
CA LYS A 30 2.74 -3.91 -0.02
C LYS A 30 3.10 -2.91 -1.12
N GLU A 31 3.46 -3.42 -2.29
CA GLU A 31 3.80 -2.58 -3.44
C GLU A 31 2.59 -1.77 -3.92
N ALA A 32 1.41 -2.39 -3.96
CA ALA A 32 0.18 -1.71 -4.35
C ALA A 32 -0.18 -0.56 -3.40
N ILE A 33 0.01 -0.73 -2.09
CA ILE A 33 -0.20 0.34 -1.09
C ILE A 33 0.80 1.48 -1.30
N ARG A 34 2.08 1.17 -1.48
CA ARG A 34 3.11 2.18 -1.75
C ARG A 34 2.76 2.96 -3.01
N SER A 35 2.46 2.27 -4.11
CA SER A 35 2.07 2.88 -5.39
C SER A 35 0.79 3.75 -5.26
N THR A 36 -0.17 3.34 -4.42
CA THR A 36 -1.34 4.16 -4.10
C THR A 36 -0.93 5.48 -3.45
N GLY A 37 -0.01 5.43 -2.47
CA GLY A 37 0.55 6.63 -1.83
C GLY A 37 1.28 7.53 -2.83
N GLU A 38 2.07 6.94 -3.72
CA GLU A 38 2.77 7.67 -4.80
C GLU A 38 1.80 8.39 -5.74
N ALA A 39 0.74 7.71 -6.18
CA ALA A 39 -0.27 8.28 -7.06
C ALA A 39 -1.02 9.44 -6.40
N ALA A 40 -1.40 9.28 -5.12
CA ALA A 40 -2.04 10.35 -4.36
C ALA A 40 -1.12 11.57 -4.19
N ALA A 41 0.18 11.35 -3.93
CA ALA A 41 1.16 12.42 -3.85
C ALA A 41 1.35 13.14 -5.17
N MET A 42 1.41 12.42 -6.30
CA MET A 42 1.53 13.04 -7.61
C MET A 42 0.29 13.88 -7.93
N ALA A 43 -0.90 13.35 -7.66
CA ALA A 43 -2.15 14.09 -7.84
C ALA A 43 -2.21 15.35 -6.96
N PHE A 44 -1.68 15.29 -5.74
CA PHE A 44 -1.55 16.45 -4.85
C PHE A 44 -0.53 17.48 -5.37
N VAL A 45 0.69 17.06 -5.70
CA VAL A 45 1.77 17.90 -6.27
C VAL A 45 1.29 18.62 -7.53
N CYS A 46 0.54 17.92 -8.38
CA CYS A 46 0.02 18.45 -9.62
C CYS A 46 -1.27 19.28 -9.45
N GLY A 47 -1.72 19.53 -8.22
CA GLY A 47 -2.91 20.33 -7.92
C GLY A 47 -4.22 19.70 -8.37
N LYS A 48 -4.26 18.39 -8.60
CA LYS A 48 -5.48 17.63 -8.98
C LYS A 48 -6.30 17.24 -7.76
N LEU A 49 -5.64 17.03 -6.63
CA LEU A 49 -6.27 16.81 -5.33
C LEU A 49 -5.77 17.84 -4.33
N ASN A 50 -6.67 18.28 -3.44
CA ASN A 50 -6.29 18.99 -2.22
C ASN A 50 -6.09 18.01 -1.05
N GLN A 51 -5.64 18.52 0.10
CA GLN A 51 -5.36 17.69 1.27
C GLN A 51 -6.58 16.88 1.76
N ALA A 52 -7.76 17.51 1.82
CA ALA A 52 -8.97 16.83 2.26
C ALA A 52 -9.35 15.67 1.31
N GLN A 53 -9.13 15.84 0.01
CA GLN A 53 -9.36 14.78 -0.99
C GLN A 53 -8.32 13.66 -0.87
N VAL A 54 -7.06 13.98 -0.58
CA VAL A 54 -6.02 12.98 -0.29
C VAL A 54 -6.37 12.19 0.98
N ASP A 55 -6.81 12.85 2.04
CA ASP A 55 -7.17 12.19 3.30
C ASP A 55 -8.39 11.28 3.12
N ALA A 56 -9.41 11.75 2.40
CA ALA A 56 -10.57 10.93 2.06
C ALA A 56 -10.20 9.71 1.18
N HIS A 57 -9.29 9.90 0.22
CA HIS A 57 -8.76 8.81 -0.60
C HIS A 57 -8.00 7.80 0.27
N LYS A 58 -7.10 8.26 1.13
CA LYS A 58 -6.33 7.43 2.05
C LYS A 58 -7.24 6.59 2.93
N GLU A 59 -8.26 7.20 3.53
CA GLU A 59 -9.22 6.51 4.39
C GLU A 59 -10.03 5.45 3.63
N LYS A 60 -10.50 5.78 2.42
CA LYS A 60 -11.22 4.81 1.58
C LYS A 60 -10.32 3.61 1.23
N THR A 61 -9.09 3.87 0.81
CA THR A 61 -8.15 2.82 0.41
C THR A 61 -7.71 1.97 1.61
N ARG A 62 -7.53 2.59 2.79
CA ARG A 62 -7.24 1.88 4.05
C ARG A 62 -8.29 0.81 4.33
N ARG A 63 -9.57 1.13 4.22
CA ARG A 63 -10.66 0.19 4.49
C ARG A 63 -10.64 -1.03 3.57
N LEU A 64 -10.27 -0.85 2.30
CA LEU A 64 -10.15 -1.95 1.34
C LEU A 64 -9.03 -2.90 1.76
N TYR A 65 -7.83 -2.37 2.04
CA TYR A 65 -6.70 -3.21 2.42
C TYR A 65 -6.85 -3.85 3.81
N LEU A 66 -7.55 -3.20 4.75
CA LEU A 66 -7.92 -3.82 6.03
C LEU A 66 -8.84 -5.04 5.81
N ALA A 67 -9.79 -4.96 4.87
CA ALA A 67 -10.65 -6.09 4.52
C ALA A 67 -9.88 -7.26 3.90
N ASP A 68 -8.77 -6.95 3.20
CA ASP A 68 -7.84 -7.94 2.64
C ASP A 68 -6.80 -8.45 3.66
N GLY A 69 -6.94 -8.07 4.93
CA GLY A 69 -6.10 -8.54 6.04
C GLY A 69 -4.82 -7.75 6.28
N VAL A 70 -4.57 -6.66 5.55
CA VAL A 70 -3.44 -5.75 5.84
C VAL A 70 -3.68 -5.08 7.19
N SER A 71 -2.67 -4.98 8.04
CA SER A 71 -2.81 -4.22 9.29
C SER A 71 -2.87 -2.71 9.01
N GLN A 72 -3.59 -1.97 9.85
CA GLN A 72 -3.64 -0.51 9.74
C GLN A 72 -2.24 0.13 9.73
N ALA A 73 -1.35 -0.35 10.61
CA ALA A 73 0.01 0.16 10.72
C ALA A 73 0.83 -0.13 9.44
N THR A 74 0.70 -1.32 8.86
CA THR A 74 1.35 -1.68 7.60
C THR A 74 0.87 -0.77 6.46
N PHE A 75 -0.44 -0.56 6.35
CA PHE A 75 -1.01 0.34 5.36
C PHE A 75 -0.48 1.77 5.53
N ASP A 76 -0.53 2.30 6.76
CA ASP A 76 -0.13 3.67 7.05
C ASP A 76 1.33 3.95 6.75
N THR A 77 2.22 3.02 7.10
CA THR A 77 3.65 3.12 6.82
C THR A 77 3.91 3.14 5.33
N LEU A 78 3.41 2.14 4.58
CA LEU A 78 3.71 2.01 3.16
C LEU A 78 3.09 3.12 2.31
N TYR A 79 1.87 3.55 2.64
CA TYR A 79 1.24 4.68 1.98
C TYR A 79 2.05 5.95 2.22
N ALA A 80 2.50 6.19 3.46
CA ALA A 80 3.30 7.36 3.81
C ALA A 80 4.68 7.34 3.15
N GLU A 81 5.32 6.18 3.01
CA GLU A 81 6.57 6.02 2.27
C GLU A 81 6.42 6.47 0.82
N GLY A 82 5.48 5.87 0.07
CA GLY A 82 5.24 6.24 -1.33
C GLY A 82 4.86 7.72 -1.49
N PHE A 83 4.01 8.22 -0.59
CA PHE A 83 3.59 9.62 -0.61
C PHE A 83 4.76 10.60 -0.39
N LYS A 84 5.66 10.29 0.55
CA LYS A 84 6.84 11.11 0.85
C LYS A 84 7.90 11.01 -0.25
N ASP A 85 8.11 9.83 -0.82
CA ASP A 85 9.08 9.62 -1.89
C ASP A 85 8.75 10.47 -3.12
N VAL A 86 7.48 10.51 -3.52
CA VAL A 86 7.04 11.37 -4.63
C VAL A 86 7.16 12.84 -4.28
N GLN A 87 6.81 13.29 -3.07
CA GLN A 87 7.02 14.68 -2.68
C GLN A 87 8.50 15.08 -2.69
N ALA A 88 9.38 14.21 -2.20
CA ALA A 88 10.81 14.45 -2.21
C ALA A 88 11.35 14.55 -3.65
N LYS A 89 10.94 13.62 -4.53
CA LYS A 89 11.29 13.64 -5.96
C LYS A 89 10.72 14.87 -6.67
N ALA A 90 9.47 15.25 -6.41
CA ALA A 90 8.85 16.43 -6.99
C ALA A 90 9.60 17.70 -6.58
N LYS A 91 9.92 17.84 -5.29
CA LYS A 91 10.73 18.95 -4.78
C LYS A 91 12.12 19.00 -5.43
N ALA A 92 12.82 17.87 -5.51
CA ALA A 92 14.15 17.78 -6.11
C ALA A 92 14.15 18.14 -7.60
N ASN A 93 13.05 17.87 -8.31
CA ASN A 93 12.91 18.11 -9.74
C ASN A 93 12.06 19.34 -10.09
N HIS A 94 11.74 20.19 -9.10
CA HIS A 94 10.90 21.38 -9.28
C HIS A 94 9.55 21.09 -9.98
N VAL A 95 8.95 19.94 -9.68
CA VAL A 95 7.62 19.56 -10.17
C VAL A 95 6.56 20.18 -9.27
N GLN A 96 5.61 20.88 -9.88
CA GLN A 96 4.48 21.52 -9.24
C GLN A 96 3.30 21.58 -10.19
N ALA A 97 2.15 22.08 -9.73
CA ALA A 97 1.00 22.31 -10.59
C ALA A 97 1.41 23.14 -11.83
N GLY A 98 1.04 22.65 -13.01
CA GLY A 98 1.40 23.25 -14.30
C GLY A 98 2.73 22.79 -14.90
N SER A 99 3.57 22.05 -14.17
CA SER A 99 4.77 21.42 -14.73
C SER A 99 4.40 20.41 -15.84
N PRO A 100 5.26 20.19 -16.86
CA PRO A 100 4.99 19.23 -17.93
C PRO A 100 4.68 17.81 -17.45
N GLN A 101 5.30 17.38 -16.36
CA GLN A 101 5.08 16.07 -15.72
C GLN A 101 3.66 15.91 -15.15
N CYS A 102 2.96 17.03 -14.94
CA CYS A 102 1.57 17.06 -14.48
C CYS A 102 0.56 17.13 -15.62
N GLN A 103 1.02 17.17 -16.88
CA GLN A 103 0.17 17.06 -18.05
C GLN A 103 -0.06 15.56 -18.31
N LEU A 104 -1.33 15.13 -18.27
CA LEU A 104 -1.66 13.81 -18.79
C LEU A 104 -1.33 13.81 -20.29
N PRO A 105 -0.78 12.72 -20.86
CA PRO A 105 -0.74 12.58 -22.31
C PRO A 105 -2.17 12.73 -22.83
N VAL A 106 -2.39 13.71 -23.70
CA VAL A 106 -3.68 13.87 -24.37
C VAL A 106 -3.87 12.63 -25.25
N PRO A 107 -4.91 11.80 -25.05
CA PRO A 107 -5.20 10.72 -25.98
C PRO A 107 -5.44 11.34 -27.37
N GLY A 108 -4.55 11.07 -28.33
CA GLY A 108 -4.68 11.53 -29.72
C GLY A 108 -3.65 12.54 -30.23
N ALA A 109 -2.76 13.07 -29.38
CA ALA A 109 -1.69 13.96 -29.84
C ALA A 109 -0.45 13.16 -30.30
N GLY A 110 -0.54 12.45 -31.43
CA GLY A 110 0.63 11.80 -32.00
C GLY A 110 0.34 10.64 -32.93
N LYS A 111 -0.30 10.91 -34.07
CA LYS A 111 0.07 10.22 -35.31
C LYS A 111 0.39 11.32 -36.32
N PRO A 112 1.67 11.57 -36.63
CA PRO A 112 1.99 12.39 -37.79
C PRO A 112 1.62 11.58 -39.03
N ASP A 113 0.84 12.20 -39.93
CA ASP A 113 0.65 11.75 -41.30
C ASP A 113 1.99 11.78 -42.08
#